data_AF-A0A3B0BMS8-F1
#
_entry.id   AF-A0A3B0BMS8-F1
#
_cell.length_a   1.000
_cell.length_b   1.000
_cell.length_c   1.000
_cell.angle_alpha   90.00
_cell.angle_beta   90.00
_cell.angle_gamma   90.00
#
_symmetry.space_group_name_H-M   'P 1'
#
loop_
_entity.id
_entity.type
_entity.pdbx_description
1 polymer ?
#
loop_
_entity_poly.entity_id
_entity_poly.type
_entity_poly.pdbx_seq_one_letter_code
_entity_poly.pdbx_strand_id
1 'polypeptide(L)'
;MSKDKNQRPSSEWRELLKADYDYPEEIEKAGKRRVRRKARKAYRQEQREEYKRRLADERRREPITAGGAILVMVVVLAIGAAATHWWPDRTGAPSTVGHAGDTTRVQTGGGQDGEQPSTPPAPKPPQPSPSAKADRSKPEKSAEGWARAYLTRNPPVDKTHTASVDRAAPWMTDALVVNLKQFDDKAWAELVSNGGVSKVDKVTVGPADDDRVRKQADTEARVWRKTSVDITVKGYRTYTETRVYLTEIMLTSDGWRVGRVLGV
;
A
#
# COMPACT_ATOMS: atom_id res chain seq x y z
N MET A 1 -4.68 2.80 49.31
CA MET A 1 -5.44 3.14 48.09
C MET A 1 -4.62 4.12 47.27
N SER A 2 -4.23 3.67 46.08
CA SER A 2 -3.25 4.29 45.18
C SER A 2 -3.81 5.53 44.48
N LYS A 3 -2.99 6.58 44.36
CA LYS A 3 -3.18 7.68 43.41
C LYS A 3 -2.05 7.62 42.38
N ASP A 4 -2.44 7.80 41.13
CA ASP A 4 -1.78 7.35 39.91
C ASP A 4 -0.37 7.91 39.67
N LYS A 5 0.52 6.98 39.30
CA LYS A 5 1.82 7.24 38.68
C LYS A 5 1.60 7.55 37.20
N ASN A 6 1.36 8.82 36.86
CA ASN A 6 1.31 9.27 35.47
C ASN A 6 2.44 10.28 35.16
N GLN A 7 3.68 9.87 35.43
CA GLN A 7 4.89 10.57 35.00
C GLN A 7 5.83 9.57 34.33
N ARG A 8 5.54 9.21 33.07
CA ARG A 8 6.58 8.71 32.15
C ARG A 8 7.21 9.92 31.44
N PRO A 9 8.53 9.89 31.18
CA PRO A 9 9.37 10.99 31.55
C PRO A 9 9.69 11.90 30.37
N SER A 10 9.65 13.22 30.60
CA SER A 10 10.10 14.23 29.64
C SER A 10 11.58 14.10 29.23
N SER A 11 12.36 13.24 29.90
CA SER A 11 13.74 12.93 29.57
C SER A 11 13.88 12.05 28.33
N GLU A 12 12.98 11.08 28.10
CA GLU A 12 13.03 10.21 26.90
C GLU A 12 12.81 11.02 25.61
N TRP A 13 11.89 11.98 25.63
CA TRP A 13 11.68 12.89 24.50
C TRP A 13 12.89 13.80 24.25
N ARG A 14 13.62 14.18 25.31
CA ARG A 14 14.85 14.96 25.18
C ARG A 14 16.02 14.13 24.66
N GLU A 15 16.02 12.81 24.89
CA GLU A 15 16.99 11.88 24.32
C GLU A 15 16.68 11.55 22.86
N LEU A 16 15.41 11.35 22.48
CA LEU A 16 14.98 11.19 21.09
C LEU A 16 15.22 12.43 20.22
N LEU A 17 15.10 13.64 20.80
CA LEU A 17 15.42 14.90 20.10
C LEU A 17 16.92 15.21 20.07
N LYS A 18 17.73 14.53 20.88
CA LYS A 18 19.18 14.42 20.69
C LYS A 18 19.48 13.32 19.67
N ALA A 19 18.83 13.35 18.52
CA ALA A 19 19.35 12.63 17.36
C ALA A 19 20.82 13.07 17.21
N ASP A 20 21.73 12.10 17.36
CA ASP A 20 23.16 12.29 17.22
C ASP A 20 23.42 12.69 15.77
N TYR A 21 23.41 14.00 15.52
CA TYR A 21 24.02 14.54 14.33
C TYR A 21 25.48 14.15 14.40
N ASP A 22 25.91 13.29 13.48
CA ASP A 22 27.30 12.92 13.33
C ASP A 22 28.05 14.17 12.84
N TYR A 23 28.65 14.88 13.79
CA TYR A 23 29.40 16.10 13.49
C TYR A 23 30.80 15.68 13.06
N PRO A 24 31.35 16.28 11.99
CA PRO A 24 32.71 15.94 11.56
C PRO A 24 33.70 16.14 12.71
N GLU A 25 34.64 15.19 12.86
CA GLU A 25 35.59 15.11 13.98
C GLU A 25 36.38 16.42 14.20
N GLU A 26 36.54 17.23 13.16
CA GLU A 26 37.20 18.53 13.18
C GLU A 26 36.48 19.53 14.11
N ILE A 27 35.14 19.48 14.16
CA ILE A 27 34.32 20.31 15.05
C ILE A 27 34.43 19.82 16.50
N GLU A 28 34.63 18.52 16.68
CA GLU A 28 34.77 17.87 17.99
C GLU A 28 36.16 18.11 18.59
N LYS A 29 37.20 18.21 17.76
CA LYS A 29 38.59 18.48 18.15
C LYS A 29 38.86 19.95 18.46
N ALA A 30 37.96 20.88 18.10
CA ALA A 30 38.16 22.32 18.38
C ALA A 30 38.21 22.61 19.89
N GLY A 31 39.30 23.21 20.39
CA GLY A 31 39.57 23.30 21.84
C GLY A 31 38.59 24.14 22.69
N LYS A 32 37.84 25.08 22.10
CA LYS A 32 36.96 26.00 22.86
C LYS A 32 35.47 25.73 22.61
N ARG A 33 34.68 25.57 23.69
CA ARG A 33 33.21 25.30 23.64
C ARG A 33 32.41 26.29 22.79
N ARG A 34 32.78 27.57 22.79
CA ARG A 34 32.13 28.61 21.96
C ARG A 34 32.38 28.40 20.46
N VAL A 35 33.56 27.92 20.07
CA VAL A 35 33.92 27.62 18.68
C VAL A 35 33.13 26.41 18.20
N ARG A 36 33.08 25.33 19.01
CA ARG A 36 32.24 24.15 18.70
C ARG A 36 30.78 24.51 18.46
N ARG A 37 30.19 25.37 19.30
CA ARG A 37 28.79 25.81 19.13
C ARG A 37 28.56 26.57 17.83
N LYS A 38 29.48 27.46 17.44
CA LYS A 38 29.39 28.20 16.18
C LYS A 38 29.55 27.26 14.98
N ALA A 39 30.52 26.35 15.02
CA ALA A 39 30.76 25.36 13.97
C ALA A 39 29.57 24.40 13.79
N ARG A 40 29.00 23.86 14.88
CA ARG A 40 27.78 23.03 14.82
C ARG A 40 26.56 23.80 14.28
N LYS A 41 26.51 25.12 14.46
CA LYS A 41 25.43 25.95 13.89
C LYS A 41 25.64 26.16 12.38
N ALA A 42 26.86 26.48 11.96
CA ALA A 42 27.22 26.63 10.56
C ALA A 42 26.98 25.34 9.76
N TYR A 43 27.43 24.19 10.28
CA TYR A 43 27.21 22.88 9.66
C TYR A 43 25.71 22.56 9.46
N ARG A 44 24.87 22.87 10.46
CA ARG A 44 23.42 22.68 10.33
C ARG A 44 22.77 23.64 9.33
N GLN A 45 23.34 24.81 9.11
CA GLN A 45 22.84 25.75 8.09
C GLN A 45 23.22 25.27 6.69
N GLU A 46 24.47 24.84 6.50
CA GLU A 46 24.98 24.30 5.24
C GLU A 46 24.18 23.07 4.78
N GLN A 47 23.96 22.10 5.66
CA GLN A 47 23.12 20.92 5.35
C GLN A 47 21.70 21.29 4.92
N ARG A 48 21.10 22.32 5.53
CA ARG A 48 19.77 22.81 5.15
C ARG A 48 19.79 23.49 3.78
N GLU A 49 20.86 24.18 3.45
CA GLU A 49 21.03 24.83 2.15
C GLU A 49 21.27 23.82 1.04
N GLU A 50 22.08 22.80 1.28
CA GLU A 50 22.28 21.68 0.34
C GLU A 50 20.98 20.95 0.05
N TYR A 51 20.20 20.64 1.09
CA TYR A 51 18.90 20.00 0.92
C TYR A 51 17.93 20.86 0.11
N LYS A 52 17.89 22.18 0.38
CA LYS A 52 17.09 23.12 -0.40
C LYS A 52 17.55 23.23 -1.85
N ARG A 53 18.86 23.18 -2.11
CA ARG A 53 19.42 23.18 -3.47
C ARG A 53 19.03 21.91 -4.23
N ARG A 54 19.15 20.73 -3.60
CA ARG A 54 18.70 19.46 -4.20
C ARG A 54 17.21 19.49 -4.55
N LEU A 55 16.36 19.96 -3.65
CA LEU A 55 14.92 20.14 -3.91
C LEU A 55 14.64 21.13 -5.03
N ALA A 56 15.42 22.21 -5.13
CA ALA A 56 15.27 23.18 -6.21
C ALA A 56 15.72 22.59 -7.56
N ASP A 57 16.77 21.77 -7.58
CA ASP A 57 17.25 21.07 -8.77
C ASP A 57 16.28 19.97 -9.21
N GLU A 58 15.68 19.23 -8.28
CA GLU A 58 14.61 18.27 -8.57
C GLU A 58 13.39 18.97 -9.19
N ARG A 59 12.95 20.09 -8.60
CA ARG A 59 11.86 20.91 -9.15
C ARG A 59 12.18 21.54 -10.50
N ARG A 60 13.46 21.76 -10.83
CA ARG A 60 13.89 22.24 -12.15
C ARG A 60 13.99 21.13 -13.18
N ARG A 61 14.23 19.88 -12.78
CA ARG A 61 14.31 18.72 -13.67
C ARG A 61 12.94 18.17 -14.07
N GLU A 62 11.91 18.44 -13.29
CA GLU A 62 10.52 18.13 -13.65
C GLU A 62 9.68 19.40 -13.86
N PRO A 63 9.90 20.19 -14.94
CA PRO A 63 8.85 21.09 -15.38
C PRO A 63 7.71 20.21 -15.90
N ILE A 64 6.65 20.06 -15.11
CA ILE A 64 5.38 19.49 -15.57
C ILE A 64 4.95 20.34 -16.77
N THR A 65 5.27 19.86 -17.97
CA THR A 65 4.98 20.54 -19.21
C THR A 65 3.47 20.50 -19.37
N ALA A 66 2.84 21.65 -19.65
CA ALA A 66 1.39 21.74 -19.83
C ALA A 66 0.86 20.70 -20.84
N GLY A 67 1.68 20.28 -21.82
CA GLY A 67 1.37 19.19 -22.74
C GLY A 67 1.24 17.80 -22.09
N GLY A 68 2.03 17.48 -21.07
CA GLY A 68 1.94 16.20 -20.35
C GLY A 68 0.66 16.11 -19.50
N ALA A 69 0.26 17.21 -18.86
CA ALA A 69 -0.98 17.28 -18.11
C ALA A 69 -2.22 17.16 -19.02
N ILE A 70 -2.19 17.76 -20.21
CA ILE A 70 -3.26 17.62 -21.22
C ILE A 70 -3.34 16.18 -21.73
N LEU A 71 -2.21 15.51 -21.96
CA LEU A 71 -2.20 14.13 -22.44
C LEU A 71 -2.76 13.16 -21.39
N VAL A 72 -2.45 13.36 -20.10
CA VAL A 72 -3.07 12.62 -18.99
C VAL A 72 -4.58 12.87 -18.92
N MET A 73 -5.02 14.14 -19.05
CA MET A 73 -6.45 14.50 -19.07
C MET A 73 -7.21 13.82 -20.21
N VAL A 74 -6.66 13.82 -21.44
CA VAL A 74 -7.31 13.19 -22.61
C VAL A 74 -7.41 11.68 -22.44
N VAL A 75 -6.38 11.04 -21.89
CA VAL A 75 -6.41 9.59 -21.62
C VAL A 75 -7.47 9.25 -20.54
N VAL A 76 -7.58 10.05 -19.48
CA VAL A 76 -8.59 9.85 -18.43
C VAL A 76 -10.01 10.04 -18.96
N LEU A 77 -10.24 11.06 -19.81
CA LEU A 77 -11.53 11.29 -20.44
C LEU A 77 -11.90 10.18 -21.45
N ALA A 78 -10.93 9.68 -22.22
CA ALA A 78 -11.16 8.56 -23.14
C ALA A 78 -11.51 7.26 -22.40
N ILE A 79 -10.87 6.99 -21.26
CA ILE A 79 -11.19 5.84 -20.40
C ILE A 79 -12.57 6.02 -19.75
N GLY A 80 -12.91 7.24 -19.32
CA GLY A 80 -14.23 7.57 -18.77
C GLY A 80 -15.37 7.36 -19.77
N ALA A 81 -15.18 7.74 -21.03
CA ALA A 81 -16.17 7.52 -22.10
C ALA A 81 -16.31 6.04 -22.49
N ALA A 82 -15.23 5.25 -22.42
CA ALA A 82 -15.29 3.80 -22.63
C ALA A 82 -16.02 3.08 -21.48
N ALA A 83 -15.86 3.54 -20.24
CA ALA A 83 -16.53 2.96 -19.07
C ALA A 83 -18.06 3.16 -19.09
N THR A 84 -18.55 4.31 -19.57
CA THR A 84 -20.00 4.55 -19.72
C THR A 84 -20.63 3.81 -20.90
N HIS A 85 -19.85 3.50 -21.95
CA HIS A 85 -20.37 2.77 -23.11
C HIS A 85 -20.39 1.25 -22.91
N TRP A 86 -19.50 0.69 -22.07
CA TRP A 86 -19.40 -0.77 -21.85
C TRP A 86 -20.11 -1.26 -20.59
N TRP A 87 -20.57 -0.36 -19.71
CA TRP A 87 -21.43 -0.67 -18.57
C TRP A 87 -22.62 0.32 -18.47
N PRO A 88 -23.61 0.25 -19.37
CA PRO A 88 -24.93 0.77 -19.05
C PRO A 88 -25.61 -0.22 -18.08
N ASP A 89 -26.19 0.33 -17.01
CA ASP A 89 -27.07 -0.35 -16.05
C ASP A 89 -26.43 -1.22 -14.96
N ARG A 90 -25.84 -0.56 -13.94
CA ARG A 90 -26.04 -0.93 -12.52
C ARG A 90 -25.94 0.31 -11.62
N THR A 91 -27.02 1.09 -11.56
CA THR A 91 -27.74 1.50 -10.33
C THR A 91 -28.76 2.59 -10.69
N GLY A 92 -30.04 2.20 -10.75
CA GLY A 92 -31.07 3.08 -10.21
C GLY A 92 -30.81 3.24 -8.70
N ALA A 93 -31.01 4.38 -8.05
CA ALA A 93 -31.78 5.57 -8.40
C ALA A 93 -31.11 6.83 -7.82
N PRO A 94 -31.42 8.03 -8.36
CA PRO A 94 -30.90 9.29 -7.87
C PRO A 94 -31.58 9.75 -6.57
N SER A 95 -30.77 10.33 -5.69
CA SER A 95 -31.22 11.18 -4.60
C SER A 95 -31.93 12.43 -5.16
N THR A 96 -33.23 12.57 -4.90
CA THR A 96 -33.89 13.89 -4.99
C THR A 96 -34.95 14.03 -3.91
N VAL A 97 -34.84 15.16 -3.22
CA VAL A 97 -35.65 15.72 -2.15
C VAL A 97 -37.08 16.01 -2.64
N GLY A 98 -38.11 15.78 -1.81
CA GLY A 98 -39.47 16.24 -2.08
C GLY A 98 -40.51 15.80 -1.04
N HIS A 99 -41.30 16.74 -0.57
CA HIS A 99 -42.23 16.70 0.57
C HIS A 99 -43.45 15.76 0.47
N ALA A 100 -43.96 15.43 1.66
CA ALA A 100 -45.37 15.40 2.13
C ALA A 100 -46.49 14.96 1.17
N GLY A 101 -47.33 14.02 1.62
CA GLY A 101 -48.65 13.83 1.04
C GLY A 101 -49.23 12.45 1.27
N ASP A 102 -49.88 12.32 2.42
CA ASP A 102 -51.09 11.56 2.71
C ASP A 102 -51.80 10.77 1.58
N THR A 103 -52.27 9.58 1.98
CA THR A 103 -53.57 8.92 1.67
C THR A 103 -53.52 7.49 1.13
N THR A 104 -54.18 6.66 1.92
CA THR A 104 -54.66 5.30 1.75
C THR A 104 -55.51 5.13 0.48
N ARG A 105 -55.32 4.04 -0.25
CA ARG A 105 -56.45 3.38 -0.94
C ARG A 105 -56.24 1.87 -1.09
N VAL A 106 -57.08 1.16 -0.35
CA VAL A 106 -57.44 -0.25 -0.55
C VAL A 106 -58.32 -0.35 -1.80
N GLN A 107 -58.10 -1.34 -2.66
CA GLN A 107 -59.21 -2.05 -3.31
C GLN A 107 -58.82 -3.46 -3.78
N THR A 108 -59.74 -4.36 -3.48
CA THR A 108 -59.71 -5.81 -3.51
C THR A 108 -60.57 -6.33 -4.68
N GLY A 109 -60.26 -7.52 -5.19
CA GLY A 109 -61.17 -8.40 -5.95
C GLY A 109 -60.62 -8.78 -7.33
N GLY A 110 -60.61 -10.04 -7.79
CA GLY A 110 -61.15 -11.31 -7.30
C GLY A 110 -61.30 -12.27 -8.49
N GLY A 111 -61.20 -13.60 -8.25
CA GLY A 111 -61.48 -14.70 -9.21
C GLY A 111 -60.23 -15.51 -9.61
N GLN A 112 -59.84 -16.57 -8.88
CA GLN A 112 -60.25 -17.99 -8.98
C GLN A 112 -60.09 -18.61 -10.38
N ASP A 113 -59.05 -19.44 -10.57
CA ASP A 113 -59.18 -20.90 -10.76
C ASP A 113 -57.81 -21.58 -10.59
N GLY A 114 -57.82 -22.81 -10.08
CA GLY A 114 -56.73 -23.42 -9.33
C GLY A 114 -55.64 -24.16 -10.11
N GLU A 115 -54.45 -24.20 -9.51
CA GLU A 115 -53.60 -25.40 -9.43
C GLU A 115 -52.56 -25.23 -8.29
N GLN A 116 -52.33 -26.29 -7.52
CA GLN A 116 -51.39 -26.33 -6.37
C GLN A 116 -49.91 -26.34 -6.84
N PRO A 117 -48.92 -26.13 -5.94
CA PRO A 117 -47.79 -25.25 -6.19
C PRO A 117 -46.51 -26.03 -6.49
N SER A 118 -45.84 -25.72 -7.60
CA SER A 118 -44.43 -26.08 -7.78
C SER A 118 -43.58 -24.88 -7.43
N THR A 119 -43.13 -24.81 -6.19
CA THR A 119 -42.10 -23.88 -5.73
C THR A 119 -40.84 -24.04 -6.59
N PRO A 120 -40.32 -22.96 -7.22
CA PRO A 120 -39.00 -23.00 -7.83
C PRO A 120 -37.96 -23.29 -6.75
N PRO A 121 -36.96 -24.16 -6.99
CA PRO A 121 -35.91 -24.40 -6.02
C PRO A 121 -35.20 -23.07 -5.71
N ALA A 122 -35.09 -22.76 -4.42
CA ALA A 122 -34.37 -21.60 -3.94
C ALA A 122 -32.97 -21.55 -4.58
N PRO A 123 -32.48 -20.37 -5.02
CA PRO A 123 -31.15 -20.24 -5.55
C PRO A 123 -30.15 -20.73 -4.49
N LYS A 124 -29.38 -21.76 -4.84
CA LYS A 124 -28.28 -22.23 -4.00
C LYS A 124 -27.38 -21.02 -3.69
N PRO A 125 -26.99 -20.81 -2.42
CA PRO A 125 -26.01 -19.79 -2.09
C PRO A 125 -24.76 -20.03 -2.93
N PRO A 126 -24.10 -18.96 -3.45
CA PRO A 126 -22.92 -19.12 -4.28
C PRO A 126 -21.89 -19.92 -3.50
N GLN A 127 -21.58 -21.10 -4.02
CA GLN A 127 -20.56 -21.98 -3.48
C GLN A 127 -19.25 -21.18 -3.53
N PRO A 128 -18.50 -21.05 -2.41
CA PRO A 128 -17.24 -20.32 -2.42
C PRO A 128 -16.32 -20.97 -3.44
N SER A 129 -15.94 -20.20 -4.46
CA SER A 129 -14.94 -20.64 -5.45
C SER A 129 -13.70 -21.15 -4.70
N PRO A 130 -13.16 -22.33 -5.04
CA PRO A 130 -11.95 -22.81 -4.41
C PRO A 130 -10.86 -21.77 -4.62
N SER A 131 -10.23 -21.31 -3.53
CA SER A 131 -9.08 -20.40 -3.56
C SER A 131 -8.09 -20.92 -4.58
N ALA A 132 -7.89 -20.18 -5.67
CA ALA A 132 -6.96 -20.55 -6.72
C ALA A 132 -5.59 -20.83 -6.09
N LYS A 133 -5.05 -22.03 -6.36
CA LYS A 133 -3.72 -22.42 -5.88
C LYS A 133 -2.69 -21.38 -6.34
N ALA A 134 -1.77 -21.00 -5.46
CA ALA A 134 -0.71 -20.04 -5.81
C ALA A 134 0.11 -20.55 -7.01
N ASP A 135 0.11 -19.80 -8.12
CA ASP A 135 0.89 -20.09 -9.32
C ASP A 135 2.35 -19.67 -9.15
N ARG A 136 3.21 -20.62 -8.77
CA ARG A 136 4.64 -20.40 -8.49
C ARG A 136 5.54 -20.93 -9.61
N SER A 137 5.00 -21.06 -10.82
CA SER A 137 5.70 -21.65 -11.96
C SER A 137 6.88 -20.80 -12.46
N LYS A 138 6.79 -19.48 -12.28
CA LYS A 138 7.82 -18.51 -12.69
C LYS A 138 8.12 -17.55 -11.54
N PRO A 139 9.36 -17.05 -11.43
CA PRO A 139 9.71 -16.10 -10.38
C PRO A 139 8.85 -14.84 -10.44
N GLU A 140 8.52 -14.34 -11.64
CA GLU A 140 7.68 -13.15 -11.80
C GLU A 140 6.27 -13.35 -11.25
N LYS A 141 5.71 -14.57 -11.40
CA LYS A 141 4.39 -14.91 -10.85
C LYS A 141 4.40 -14.96 -9.33
N SER A 142 5.49 -15.46 -8.74
CA SER A 142 5.64 -15.49 -7.30
C SER A 142 5.77 -14.09 -6.69
N ALA A 143 6.55 -13.20 -7.32
CA ALA A 143 6.63 -11.80 -6.89
C ALA A 143 5.31 -11.05 -7.08
N GLU A 144 4.61 -11.26 -8.21
CA GLU A 144 3.30 -10.66 -8.45
C GLU A 144 2.27 -11.11 -7.40
N GLY A 145 2.18 -12.43 -7.16
CA GLY A 145 1.27 -13.02 -6.18
C GLY A 145 1.54 -12.52 -4.77
N TRP A 146 2.81 -12.47 -4.37
CA TRP A 146 3.24 -11.89 -3.10
C TRP A 146 2.79 -10.42 -2.98
N ALA A 147 3.12 -9.57 -3.95
CA ALA A 147 2.82 -8.15 -3.91
C ALA A 147 1.31 -7.90 -3.78
N ARG A 148 0.49 -8.60 -4.59
CA ARG A 148 -0.97 -8.49 -4.52
C ARG A 148 -1.52 -8.94 -3.17
N ALA A 149 -1.05 -10.07 -2.64
CA ALA A 149 -1.55 -10.61 -1.38
C ALA A 149 -1.12 -9.77 -0.16
N TYR A 150 0.13 -9.31 -0.14
CA TYR A 150 0.73 -8.60 1.00
C TYR A 150 0.34 -7.12 1.08
N LEU A 151 0.20 -6.46 -0.08
CA LEU A 151 -0.04 -5.01 -0.15
C LEU A 151 -1.52 -4.66 -0.28
N THR A 152 -2.39 -5.65 -0.47
CA THR A 152 -3.84 -5.46 -0.31
C THR A 152 -4.19 -5.59 1.16
N ARG A 153 -4.31 -4.47 1.88
CA ARG A 153 -4.44 -4.44 3.34
C ARG A 153 -5.77 -3.85 3.73
N ASN A 154 -6.46 -4.50 4.66
CA ASN A 154 -7.73 -4.00 5.20
C ASN A 154 -7.68 -4.04 6.73
N PRO A 155 -7.07 -3.02 7.37
CA PRO A 155 -6.89 -3.00 8.82
C PRO A 155 -8.17 -3.26 9.64
N PRO A 156 -9.35 -2.75 9.27
CA PRO A 156 -10.61 -3.10 9.94
C PRO A 156 -10.92 -4.61 9.99
N VAL A 157 -10.56 -5.36 8.93
CA VAL A 157 -10.81 -6.80 8.83
C VAL A 157 -9.64 -7.60 9.40
N ASP A 158 -8.43 -7.26 8.98
CA ASP A 158 -7.19 -7.96 9.25
C ASP A 158 -6.71 -7.82 10.70
N LYS A 159 -7.08 -6.72 11.37
CA LYS A 159 -6.71 -6.34 12.76
C LYS A 159 -5.22 -6.06 12.98
N THR A 160 -4.32 -6.86 12.42
CA THR A 160 -2.87 -6.79 12.57
C THR A 160 -2.17 -6.96 11.22
N HIS A 161 -0.93 -6.48 11.11
CA HIS A 161 -0.16 -6.64 9.86
C HIS A 161 0.15 -8.12 9.57
N THR A 162 0.25 -8.94 10.61
CA THR A 162 0.50 -10.38 10.51
C THR A 162 -0.54 -11.09 9.64
N ALA A 163 -1.80 -10.64 9.62
CA ALA A 163 -2.83 -11.21 8.73
C ALA A 163 -2.52 -10.97 7.24
N SER A 164 -1.90 -9.83 6.90
CA SER A 164 -1.43 -9.58 5.53
C SER A 164 -0.21 -10.45 5.20
N VAL A 165 0.68 -10.68 6.16
CA VAL A 165 1.80 -11.62 6.01
C VAL A 165 1.28 -13.04 5.77
N ASP A 166 0.30 -13.49 6.55
CA ASP A 166 -0.30 -14.83 6.44
C ASP A 166 -0.98 -15.06 5.11
N ARG A 167 -1.70 -14.05 4.61
CA ARG A 167 -2.30 -14.11 3.27
C ARG A 167 -1.27 -14.23 2.17
N ALA A 168 -0.12 -13.59 2.34
CA ALA A 168 0.99 -13.64 1.39
C ALA A 168 1.91 -14.85 1.59
N ALA A 169 1.80 -15.59 2.70
CA ALA A 169 2.69 -16.70 3.05
C ALA A 169 2.83 -17.76 1.95
N PRO A 170 1.78 -18.11 1.18
CA PRO A 170 1.94 -19.02 0.04
C PRO A 170 2.92 -18.54 -1.02
N TRP A 171 3.35 -17.29 -1.04
CA TRP A 171 4.26 -16.74 -2.04
C TRP A 171 5.68 -16.52 -1.51
N MET A 172 5.88 -16.73 -0.21
CA MET A 172 7.11 -16.42 0.51
C MET A 172 7.80 -17.68 1.03
N THR A 173 9.08 -17.57 1.36
CA THR A 173 9.74 -18.59 2.18
C THR A 173 9.31 -18.44 3.64
N ASP A 174 9.38 -19.53 4.42
CA ASP A 174 9.01 -19.50 5.83
C ASP A 174 9.89 -18.54 6.64
N ALA A 175 11.18 -18.44 6.29
CA ALA A 175 12.10 -17.49 6.90
C ALA A 175 11.64 -16.03 6.71
N LEU A 176 11.15 -15.68 5.51
CA LEU A 176 10.63 -14.34 5.25
C LEU A 176 9.33 -14.08 6.02
N VAL A 177 8.43 -15.07 6.08
CA VAL A 177 7.18 -14.99 6.87
C VAL A 177 7.49 -14.69 8.34
N VAL A 178 8.40 -15.45 8.95
CA VAL A 178 8.81 -15.27 10.35
C VAL A 178 9.40 -13.88 10.56
N ASN A 179 10.31 -13.47 9.67
CA ASN A 179 10.94 -12.15 9.73
C ASN A 179 9.89 -11.02 9.66
N LEU A 180 8.98 -11.03 8.69
CA LEU A 180 7.97 -9.97 8.55
C LEU A 180 6.98 -9.92 9.72
N LYS A 181 6.67 -11.06 10.36
CA LYS A 181 5.82 -11.08 11.56
C LYS A 181 6.51 -10.50 12.79
N GLN A 182 7.84 -10.60 12.87
CA GLN A 182 8.62 -10.14 14.02
C GLN A 182 8.77 -8.61 14.08
N PHE A 183 8.72 -7.93 12.93
CA PHE A 183 8.93 -6.49 12.84
C PHE A 183 7.62 -5.74 12.55
N ASP A 184 7.51 -4.53 13.08
CA ASP A 184 6.40 -3.63 12.78
C ASP A 184 6.47 -3.12 11.34
N ASP A 185 5.33 -3.05 10.67
CA ASP A 185 5.21 -2.47 9.34
C ASP A 185 4.75 -1.01 9.45
N LYS A 186 5.66 -0.08 9.14
CA LYS A 186 5.37 1.36 9.21
C LYS A 186 4.21 1.77 8.30
N ALA A 187 4.13 1.19 7.10
CA ALA A 187 3.05 1.49 6.17
C ALA A 187 1.70 0.92 6.64
N TRP A 188 1.71 -0.20 7.37
CA TRP A 188 0.53 -0.69 8.08
C TRP A 188 0.07 0.31 9.15
N ALA A 189 0.97 0.78 10.00
CA ALA A 189 0.64 1.74 11.05
C ALA A 189 0.10 3.06 10.46
N GLU A 190 0.68 3.55 9.38
CA GLU A 190 0.20 4.71 8.65
C GLU A 190 -1.20 4.47 8.08
N LEU A 191 -1.44 3.31 7.47
CA LEU A 191 -2.75 2.93 6.95
C LEU A 191 -3.82 2.89 8.05
N VAL A 192 -3.51 2.29 9.20
CA VAL A 192 -4.39 2.27 10.38
C VAL A 192 -4.70 3.69 10.86
N SER A 193 -3.69 4.54 11.00
CA SER A 193 -3.87 5.92 11.49
C SER A 193 -4.75 6.76 10.57
N ASN A 194 -4.70 6.49 9.26
CA ASN A 194 -5.50 7.16 8.24
C ASN A 194 -6.88 6.55 8.04
N GLY A 195 -7.25 5.54 8.83
CA GLY A 195 -8.49 4.76 8.63
C GLY A 195 -8.57 4.13 7.24
N GLY A 196 -7.41 3.82 6.65
CA GLY A 196 -7.27 3.46 5.25
C GLY A 196 -7.38 1.96 4.99
N VAL A 197 -7.72 1.63 3.75
CA VAL A 197 -7.64 0.30 3.14
C VAL A 197 -6.83 0.44 1.86
N SER A 198 -5.84 -0.42 1.65
CA SER A 198 -5.03 -0.42 0.43
C SER A 198 -5.48 -1.52 -0.52
N LYS A 199 -5.56 -1.19 -1.80
CA LYS A 199 -5.85 -2.12 -2.88
C LYS A 199 -4.75 -2.02 -3.93
N VAL A 200 -4.24 -3.17 -4.36
CA VAL A 200 -3.28 -3.24 -5.46
C VAL A 200 -4.04 -3.19 -6.79
N ASP A 201 -3.76 -2.18 -7.60
CA ASP A 201 -4.38 -2.02 -8.91
C ASP A 201 -3.56 -2.71 -9.99
N LYS A 202 -2.23 -2.48 -9.98
CA LYS A 202 -1.30 -3.04 -10.96
C LYS A 202 -0.02 -3.50 -10.28
N VAL A 203 0.53 -4.60 -10.78
CA VAL A 203 1.88 -5.06 -10.45
C VAL A 203 2.64 -5.26 -11.74
N THR A 204 3.85 -4.72 -11.80
CA THR A 204 4.79 -4.93 -12.90
C THR A 204 6.06 -5.53 -12.31
N VAL A 205 6.46 -6.70 -12.82
CA VAL A 205 7.67 -7.39 -12.39
C VAL A 205 8.63 -7.44 -13.57
N GLY A 206 9.88 -7.02 -13.34
CA GLY A 206 10.92 -7.03 -14.35
C GLY A 206 12.30 -7.34 -13.76
N PRO A 207 13.33 -7.43 -14.61
CA PRO A 207 14.71 -7.57 -14.15
C PRO A 207 15.09 -6.47 -13.16
N ALA A 208 15.89 -6.81 -12.14
CA ALA A 208 16.40 -5.81 -11.21
C ALA A 208 17.49 -4.95 -11.87
N ASP A 209 17.30 -3.63 -11.89
CA ASP A 209 18.23 -2.64 -12.46
C ASP A 209 19.05 -1.87 -11.40
N ASP A 210 18.77 -2.11 -10.11
CA ASP A 210 19.34 -1.41 -8.97
C ASP A 210 20.80 -1.83 -8.66
N ASP A 211 21.68 -0.85 -8.43
CA ASP A 211 23.11 -1.04 -8.15
C ASP A 211 23.40 -2.05 -7.05
N ARG A 212 22.53 -2.14 -6.02
CA ARG A 212 22.71 -3.01 -4.85
C ARG A 212 22.68 -4.49 -5.23
N VAL A 213 21.92 -4.84 -6.27
CA VAL A 213 21.69 -6.23 -6.67
C VAL A 213 22.17 -6.52 -8.09
N ARG A 214 22.43 -5.49 -8.92
CA ARG A 214 22.90 -5.65 -10.31
C ARG A 214 24.18 -6.47 -10.43
N LYS A 215 25.05 -6.44 -9.41
CA LYS A 215 26.30 -7.22 -9.36
C LYS A 215 26.08 -8.67 -8.93
N GLN A 216 24.92 -9.00 -8.38
CA GLN A 216 24.54 -10.35 -8.01
C GLN A 216 23.89 -11.00 -9.23
N ALA A 217 24.63 -11.87 -9.91
CA ALA A 217 24.10 -12.58 -11.06
C ALA A 217 22.92 -13.48 -10.66
N ASP A 218 21.90 -13.50 -11.51
CA ASP A 218 20.83 -14.49 -11.43
C ASP A 218 21.41 -15.90 -11.62
N THR A 219 20.90 -16.85 -10.86
CA THR A 219 21.22 -18.27 -10.95
C THR A 219 19.94 -19.08 -11.18
N GLU A 220 20.07 -20.34 -11.57
CA GLU A 220 18.92 -21.23 -11.78
C GLU A 220 18.06 -21.41 -10.53
N ALA A 221 18.65 -21.24 -9.33
CA ALA A 221 17.96 -21.39 -8.07
C ALA A 221 17.58 -20.04 -7.41
N ARG A 222 18.02 -18.91 -7.94
CA ARG A 222 17.80 -17.59 -7.33
C ARG A 222 17.85 -16.47 -8.35
N VAL A 223 16.85 -15.61 -8.32
CA VAL A 223 16.81 -14.42 -9.17
C VAL A 223 16.41 -13.17 -8.40
N TRP A 224 16.88 -12.00 -8.86
CA TRP A 224 16.45 -10.70 -8.36
C TRP A 224 15.49 -10.03 -9.34
N ARG A 225 14.34 -9.57 -8.84
CA ARG A 225 13.34 -8.85 -9.64
C ARG A 225 12.98 -7.51 -9.01
N LYS A 226 12.74 -6.53 -9.87
CA LYS A 226 12.12 -5.26 -9.52
C LYS A 226 10.62 -5.41 -9.62
N THR A 227 9.91 -5.11 -8.54
CA THR A 227 8.46 -5.22 -8.44
C THR A 227 7.88 -3.84 -8.18
N SER A 228 7.29 -3.24 -9.21
CA SER A 228 6.59 -1.96 -9.12
C SER A 228 5.09 -2.21 -8.92
N VAL A 229 4.51 -1.59 -7.90
CA VAL A 229 3.13 -1.83 -7.46
C VAL A 229 2.40 -0.51 -7.39
N ASP A 230 1.33 -0.37 -8.16
CA ASP A 230 0.40 0.75 -8.05
C ASP A 230 -0.69 0.39 -7.04
N ILE A 231 -0.79 1.21 -5.99
CA ILE A 231 -1.66 0.97 -4.85
C ILE A 231 -2.61 2.16 -4.71
N THR A 232 -3.91 1.90 -4.74
CA THR A 232 -4.91 2.88 -4.31
C THR A 232 -5.20 2.69 -2.83
N VAL A 233 -5.02 3.75 -2.06
CA VAL A 233 -5.37 3.81 -0.64
C VAL A 233 -6.67 4.60 -0.49
N LYS A 234 -7.66 3.99 0.18
CA LYS A 234 -8.94 4.61 0.51
C LYS A 234 -9.08 4.71 2.02
N GLY A 235 -9.03 5.91 2.57
CA GLY A 235 -9.31 6.21 3.98
C GLY A 235 -9.96 7.58 4.11
N TYR A 236 -9.51 8.39 5.08
CA TYR A 236 -9.92 9.80 5.17
C TYR A 236 -9.57 10.61 3.91
N ARG A 237 -8.55 10.18 3.18
CA ARG A 237 -8.21 10.67 1.85
C ARG A 237 -8.08 9.47 0.91
N THR A 238 -8.43 9.69 -0.35
CA THR A 238 -8.16 8.72 -1.42
C THR A 238 -6.97 9.21 -2.21
N TYR A 239 -5.95 8.37 -2.36
CA TYR A 239 -4.78 8.65 -3.18
C TYR A 239 -4.23 7.37 -3.78
N THR A 240 -3.46 7.53 -4.84
CA THR A 240 -2.72 6.44 -5.47
C THR A 240 -1.23 6.69 -5.24
N GLU A 241 -0.51 5.63 -4.90
CA GLU A 241 0.93 5.64 -4.76
C GLU A 241 1.54 4.46 -5.52
N THR A 242 2.74 4.65 -6.07
CA THR A 242 3.52 3.59 -6.69
C THR A 242 4.67 3.23 -5.76
N ARG A 243 4.74 1.96 -5.36
CA ARG A 243 5.85 1.42 -4.54
C ARG A 243 6.74 0.53 -5.39
N VAL A 244 8.04 0.60 -5.14
CA VAL A 244 9.03 -0.22 -5.85
C VAL A 244 9.79 -1.06 -4.84
N TYR A 245 9.76 -2.37 -5.05
CA TYR A 245 10.44 -3.36 -4.24
C TYR A 245 11.51 -4.08 -5.05
N LEU A 246 12.60 -4.48 -4.40
CA LEU A 246 13.52 -5.47 -4.94
C LEU A 246 13.27 -6.78 -4.22
N THR A 247 12.87 -7.80 -4.98
CA THR A 247 12.51 -9.11 -4.45
C THR A 247 13.56 -10.14 -4.87
N GLU A 248 14.19 -10.80 -3.89
CA GLU A 248 14.97 -12.02 -4.09
C GLU A 248 13.99 -13.19 -4.13
N ILE A 249 14.05 -13.98 -5.18
CA ILE A 249 13.11 -15.07 -5.42
C ILE A 249 13.94 -16.32 -5.61
N MET A 250 13.65 -17.35 -4.81
CA MET A 250 14.41 -18.59 -4.79
C MET A 250 13.54 -19.74 -5.26
N LEU A 251 14.14 -20.67 -5.99
CA LEU A 251 13.53 -21.94 -6.34
C LEU A 251 13.56 -22.86 -5.12
N THR A 252 12.40 -23.36 -4.74
CA THR A 252 12.23 -24.36 -3.69
C THR A 252 11.64 -25.64 -4.27
N SER A 253 11.50 -26.70 -3.47
CA SER A 253 10.93 -27.97 -3.94
C SER A 253 9.49 -27.84 -4.45
N ASP A 254 8.76 -26.78 -4.07
CA ASP A 254 7.37 -26.55 -4.44
C ASP A 254 7.16 -25.30 -5.33
N GLY A 255 8.23 -24.81 -5.95
CA GLY A 255 8.23 -23.72 -6.92
C GLY A 255 9.01 -22.49 -6.46
N TRP A 256 8.87 -21.40 -7.20
CA TRP A 256 9.53 -20.13 -6.89
C TRP A 256 8.86 -19.44 -5.69
N ARG A 257 9.64 -18.93 -4.75
CA ARG A 257 9.15 -18.22 -3.56
C ARG A 257 9.99 -16.98 -3.28
N VAL A 258 9.36 -15.91 -2.81
CA VAL A 258 10.05 -14.69 -2.39
C VAL A 258 10.79 -14.96 -1.07
N GLY A 259 12.11 -14.86 -1.09
CA GLY A 259 12.97 -15.11 0.06
C GLY A 259 13.40 -13.84 0.80
N ARG A 260 13.49 -12.72 0.09
CA ARG A 260 13.86 -11.42 0.67
C ARG A 260 13.20 -10.30 -0.12
N VAL A 261 12.86 -9.22 0.59
CA VAL A 261 12.30 -8.00 0.00
C VAL A 261 13.08 -6.81 0.55
N LEU A 262 13.54 -5.93 -0.35
CA LEU A 262 14.15 -4.65 -0.01
C LEU A 262 13.20 -3.52 -0.43
N GLY A 263 13.14 -2.47 0.38
CA GLY A 263 12.22 -1.34 0.19
C GLY A 263 10.87 -1.48 0.89
N VAL A 264 10.77 -2.37 1.89
CA VAL A 264 9.60 -2.53 2.78
C VAL A 264 9.63 -1.50 3.88
#